data_AF-A0A819P8T4-F1
#
_entry.id   AF-A0A819P8T4-F1
#
_cell.length_a   1.000
_cell.length_b   1.000
_cell.length_c   1.000
_cell.angle_alpha   90.00
_cell.angle_beta   90.00
_cell.angle_gamma   90.00
#
_symmetry.space_group_name_H-M   'P 1'
#
loop_
_entity.id
_entity.type
_entity.pdbx_description
1 polymer ?
#
loop_
_entity_poly.entity_id
_entity_poly.type
_entity_poly.pdbx_seq_one_letter_code
_entity_poly.pdbx_strand_id
1 'polypeptide(L)'
;LPPDTIIQVWKDTSDSSAFDGWASYLNQAANEGYNVILSSPWYINYISYGKYNTDTSVMNLEFFKYYEIEPLRQFTGSEEAKKRILGGEACLWAEFVDGTNLLPRFWPKASAVAERLWSAASVNNSEDAQFRLDVHRCRLLRRGIPAQPILNGYCGNYELGMPESMINDPAFNYETSTTINSTAISTQSSTDSPFGTTGIFNVKLYHVLYTILFLFFIFNF
;
A
#
# COMPACT_ATOMS: atom_id res chain seq x y z
N LEU A 1 25.50 -10.47 17.53
CA LEU A 1 25.65 -9.50 16.42
C LEU A 1 26.14 -8.18 17.03
N PRO A 2 26.72 -7.24 16.26
CA PRO A 2 26.97 -5.88 16.75
C PRO A 2 25.69 -5.27 17.37
N PRO A 3 25.77 -4.50 18.48
CA PRO A 3 24.59 -4.01 19.21
C PRO A 3 23.64 -3.08 18.43
N ASP A 4 24.14 -2.49 17.35
CA ASP A 4 23.41 -1.59 16.43
C ASP A 4 22.75 -2.31 15.25
N THR A 5 22.92 -3.64 15.16
CA THR A 5 22.33 -4.45 14.10
C THR A 5 20.80 -4.40 14.16
N ILE A 6 20.17 -4.17 13.00
CA ILE A 6 18.72 -4.27 12.83
C ILE A 6 18.39 -5.66 12.29
N ILE A 7 17.49 -6.35 12.97
CA ILE A 7 17.00 -7.67 12.58
C ILE A 7 15.66 -7.49 11.85
N GLN A 8 15.57 -7.98 10.62
CA GLN A 8 14.33 -8.01 9.87
C GLN A 8 13.67 -9.40 9.98
N VAL A 9 12.47 -9.44 10.57
CA VAL A 9 11.68 -10.66 10.74
C VAL A 9 10.80 -10.86 9.52
N TRP A 10 11.20 -11.80 8.66
CA TRP A 10 10.56 -12.07 7.38
C TRP A 10 9.96 -13.48 7.27
N LYS A 11 10.34 -14.41 8.15
CA LYS A 11 9.86 -15.79 8.18
C LYS A 11 8.65 -15.99 9.08
N ASP A 12 7.76 -16.86 8.66
CA ASP A 12 6.61 -17.31 9.45
C ASP A 12 6.22 -18.76 9.12
N THR A 13 5.35 -19.33 9.97
CA THR A 13 4.71 -20.64 9.77
C THR A 13 4.02 -20.79 8.41
N SER A 14 3.58 -19.68 7.81
CA SER A 14 2.99 -19.66 6.46
C SER A 14 3.97 -20.01 5.34
N ASP A 15 5.29 -19.85 5.54
CA ASP A 15 6.31 -20.22 4.56
C ASP A 15 6.76 -21.69 4.73
N SER A 16 6.82 -22.18 5.96
CA SER A 16 7.24 -23.55 6.27
C SER A 16 6.77 -23.98 7.65
N SER A 17 6.31 -25.23 7.77
CA SER A 17 5.98 -25.85 9.06
C SER A 17 7.20 -26.06 9.98
N ALA A 18 8.41 -25.82 9.48
CA ALA A 18 9.64 -25.87 10.28
C ALA A 18 9.96 -24.53 10.98
N PHE A 19 9.22 -23.46 10.69
CA PHE A 19 9.41 -22.15 11.31
C PHE A 19 8.41 -21.92 12.44
N ASP A 20 8.82 -21.10 13.40
CA ASP A 20 7.92 -20.54 14.40
C ASP A 20 7.13 -19.36 13.82
N GLY A 21 6.09 -18.93 14.53
CA GLY A 21 5.33 -17.74 14.15
C GLY A 21 6.21 -16.49 14.20
N TRP A 22 5.99 -15.54 13.29
CA TRP A 22 6.77 -14.28 13.23
C TRP A 22 6.84 -13.55 14.57
N ALA A 23 5.78 -13.63 15.39
CA ALA A 23 5.72 -13.01 16.71
C ALA A 23 6.78 -13.58 17.67
N SER A 24 7.12 -14.87 17.54
CA SER A 24 8.18 -15.51 18.35
C SER A 24 9.54 -14.88 18.05
N TYR A 25 9.90 -14.77 16.77
CA TYR A 25 11.16 -14.16 16.34
C TYR A 25 11.24 -12.68 16.70
N LEU A 26 10.14 -11.94 16.55
CA LEU A 26 10.06 -10.53 16.93
C LEU A 26 10.27 -10.33 18.44
N ASN A 27 9.60 -11.13 19.26
CA ASN A 27 9.78 -11.12 20.71
C ASN A 27 11.24 -11.43 21.11
N GLN A 28 11.80 -12.49 20.53
CA GLN A 28 13.16 -12.91 20.81
C GLN A 28 14.17 -11.79 20.49
N ALA A 29 14.15 -11.28 19.26
CA ALA A 29 15.11 -10.27 18.80
C ALA A 29 15.05 -8.98 19.64
N ALA A 30 13.85 -8.51 19.94
CA ALA A 30 13.65 -7.31 20.76
C ALA A 30 14.10 -7.52 22.22
N ASN A 31 13.80 -8.68 22.82
CA ASN A 31 14.21 -9.00 24.20
C ASN A 31 15.72 -9.25 24.33
N GLU A 32 16.39 -9.68 23.27
CA GLU A 32 17.86 -9.76 23.20
C GLU A 32 18.53 -8.38 23.00
N GLY A 33 17.73 -7.31 22.82
CA GLY A 33 18.21 -5.92 22.77
C GLY A 33 18.50 -5.39 21.37
N TYR A 34 18.12 -6.11 20.31
CA TYR A 34 18.28 -5.68 18.93
C TYR A 34 17.10 -4.84 18.44
N ASN A 35 17.37 -3.93 17.52
CA ASN A 35 16.32 -3.22 16.79
C ASN A 35 15.66 -4.16 15.77
N VAL A 36 14.34 -4.06 15.61
CA VAL A 36 13.56 -5.00 14.80
C VAL A 36 12.69 -4.29 13.79
N ILE A 37 12.65 -4.82 12.56
CA ILE A 37 11.71 -4.46 11.49
C ILE A 37 10.88 -5.71 11.16
N LEU A 38 9.55 -5.58 11.11
CA LEU A 38 8.66 -6.68 10.75
C LEU A 38 8.27 -6.62 9.27
N SER A 39 8.40 -7.73 8.53
CA SER A 39 7.89 -7.83 7.16
C SER A 39 7.14 -9.12 6.85
N SER A 40 7.31 -10.15 7.67
CA SER A 40 6.75 -11.48 7.44
C SER A 40 5.24 -11.51 7.11
N PRO A 41 4.34 -10.86 7.85
CA PRO A 41 2.91 -10.90 7.53
C PRO A 41 2.52 -10.02 6.32
N TRP A 42 3.44 -9.22 5.77
CA TRP A 42 3.19 -8.22 4.72
C TRP A 42 3.83 -8.57 3.38
N TYR A 43 3.80 -9.86 3.03
CA TYR A 43 4.20 -10.34 1.70
C TYR A 43 3.06 -10.13 0.70
N ILE A 44 3.13 -9.03 -0.04
CA ILE A 44 2.14 -8.58 -1.04
C ILE A 44 2.19 -9.45 -2.31
N ASN A 45 3.32 -10.10 -2.57
CA ASN A 45 3.49 -11.04 -3.69
C ASN A 45 2.62 -12.30 -3.54
N TYR A 46 2.28 -12.70 -2.31
CA TYR A 46 1.36 -13.79 -2.04
C TYR A 46 -0.09 -13.34 -2.24
N ILE A 47 -0.52 -13.37 -3.51
CA ILE A 47 -1.88 -13.01 -3.89
C ILE A 47 -2.89 -14.07 -3.44
N SER A 48 -4.05 -13.63 -2.98
CA SER A 48 -5.17 -14.51 -2.65
C SER A 48 -6.50 -13.85 -3.01
N TYR A 49 -7.50 -14.67 -3.33
CA TYR A 49 -8.84 -14.16 -3.63
C TYR A 49 -9.50 -13.62 -2.35
N GLY A 50 -10.09 -12.42 -2.42
CA GLY A 50 -10.93 -11.89 -1.34
C GLY A 50 -12.16 -12.76 -1.18
N LYS A 51 -12.37 -13.36 -0.01
CA LYS A 51 -13.46 -14.32 0.23
C LYS A 51 -14.69 -13.61 0.79
N TYR A 52 -15.85 -13.92 0.26
CA TYR A 52 -17.10 -13.61 0.94
C TYR A 52 -17.23 -14.54 2.16
N ASN A 53 -17.31 -13.99 3.38
CA ASN A 53 -17.63 -14.81 4.55
C ASN A 53 -19.16 -14.88 4.69
N THR A 54 -19.74 -16.06 4.45
CA THR A 54 -21.18 -16.29 4.53
C THR A 54 -21.72 -16.20 5.96
N ASP A 55 -20.87 -16.45 6.96
CA ASP A 55 -21.30 -16.53 8.36
C ASP A 55 -21.40 -15.14 9.01
N THR A 56 -20.67 -14.15 8.48
CA THR A 56 -20.71 -12.76 8.96
C THR A 56 -21.34 -11.80 7.95
N SER A 57 -21.67 -12.25 6.73
CA SER A 57 -22.09 -11.39 5.60
C SER A 57 -21.10 -10.26 5.27
N VAL A 58 -19.87 -10.34 5.79
CA VAL A 58 -18.78 -9.39 5.53
C VAL A 58 -17.91 -9.94 4.41
N MET A 59 -17.62 -9.09 3.43
CA MET A 59 -16.60 -9.38 2.42
C MET A 59 -15.23 -9.37 3.11
N ASN A 60 -14.61 -10.54 3.30
CA ASN A 60 -13.23 -10.63 3.76
C ASN A 60 -12.30 -10.34 2.57
N LEU A 61 -12.02 -9.06 2.39
CA LEU A 61 -11.17 -8.57 1.33
C LEU A 61 -9.72 -8.94 1.60
N GLU A 62 -8.95 -9.19 0.54
CA GLU A 62 -7.53 -9.52 0.63
C GLU A 62 -6.73 -8.50 1.46
N PHE A 63 -7.18 -7.24 1.53
CA PHE A 63 -6.52 -6.21 2.32
C PHE A 63 -6.64 -6.42 3.85
N PHE A 64 -7.70 -7.08 4.34
CA PHE A 64 -7.90 -7.34 5.77
C PHE A 64 -6.72 -8.11 6.35
N LYS A 65 -6.21 -9.09 5.59
CA LYS A 65 -4.99 -9.86 5.91
C LYS A 65 -3.82 -8.98 6.34
N TYR A 66 -3.64 -7.82 5.69
CA TYR A 66 -2.52 -6.91 5.98
C TYR A 66 -2.87 -5.90 7.06
N TYR A 67 -4.12 -5.40 7.07
CA TYR A 67 -4.57 -4.35 7.96
C TYR A 67 -4.80 -4.83 9.41
N GLU A 68 -5.25 -6.07 9.59
CA GLU A 68 -5.60 -6.66 10.90
C GLU A 68 -4.39 -7.12 11.71
N ILE A 69 -3.20 -7.10 11.09
CA ILE A 69 -1.94 -7.38 11.75
C ILE A 69 -1.68 -6.28 12.77
N GLU A 70 -1.62 -6.66 14.05
CA GLU A 70 -1.16 -5.80 15.13
C GLU A 70 0.20 -6.33 15.62
N PRO A 71 1.33 -5.73 15.20
CA PRO A 71 2.67 -6.22 15.49
C PRO A 71 2.95 -6.45 16.98
N LEU A 72 2.30 -5.66 17.84
CA LEU A 72 2.53 -5.69 19.29
C LEU A 72 1.51 -6.55 20.06
N ARG A 73 0.51 -7.15 19.39
CA ARG A 73 -0.58 -7.91 20.03
C ARG A 73 -0.08 -9.08 20.87
N GLN A 74 0.98 -9.74 20.42
CA GLN A 74 1.58 -10.91 21.05
C GLN A 74 2.95 -10.60 21.66
N PHE A 75 3.27 -9.32 21.85
CA PHE A 75 4.55 -8.93 22.44
C PHE A 75 4.53 -9.14 23.96
N THR A 76 5.53 -9.84 24.50
CA THR A 76 5.63 -10.22 25.92
C THR A 76 6.86 -9.63 26.61
N GLY A 77 7.63 -8.78 25.93
CA GLY A 77 8.80 -8.11 26.47
C GLY A 77 8.51 -6.87 27.33
N SER A 78 9.57 -6.23 27.84
CA SER A 78 9.45 -4.96 28.58
C SER A 78 9.11 -3.78 27.66
N GLU A 79 8.67 -2.65 28.22
CA GLU A 79 8.41 -1.44 27.43
C GLU A 79 9.69 -0.88 26.77
N GLU A 80 10.87 -1.14 27.33
CA GLU A 80 12.17 -0.83 26.72
C GLU A 80 12.44 -1.72 25.51
N ALA A 81 12.16 -3.02 25.61
CA ALA A 81 12.28 -3.95 24.48
C ALA A 81 11.28 -3.61 23.37
N LYS A 82 10.07 -3.19 23.73
CA LYS A 82 9.05 -2.74 22.77
C LYS A 82 9.50 -1.55 21.93
N LYS A 83 10.23 -0.60 22.50
CA LYS A 83 10.82 0.56 21.79
C LYS A 83 11.85 0.16 20.72
N ARG A 84 12.33 -1.08 20.74
CA ARG A 84 13.24 -1.62 19.71
C ARG A 84 12.52 -2.03 18.44
N ILE A 85 11.20 -2.16 18.47
CA ILE A 85 10.40 -2.45 17.28
C ILE A 85 10.20 -1.14 16.52
N LEU A 86 10.94 -0.99 15.42
CA LEU A 86 11.03 0.27 14.69
C LEU A 86 9.89 0.48 13.68
N GLY A 87 9.19 -0.60 13.32
CA GLY A 87 8.12 -0.58 12.33
C GLY A 87 8.18 -1.82 11.45
N GLY A 88 7.97 -1.63 10.15
CA GLY A 88 7.98 -2.73 9.21
C GLY A 88 7.90 -2.36 7.74
N GLU A 89 7.84 -3.39 6.90
CA GLU A 89 7.95 -3.28 5.45
C GLU A 89 6.92 -4.16 4.76
N ALA A 90 6.28 -3.61 3.73
CA ALA A 90 5.50 -4.39 2.77
C ALA A 90 6.43 -4.91 1.68
N CYS A 91 6.52 -6.23 1.53
CA CYS A 91 7.42 -6.87 0.58
C CYS A 91 6.67 -7.30 -0.69
N LEU A 92 7.24 -6.96 -1.86
CA LEU A 92 6.77 -7.44 -3.15
C LEU A 92 7.94 -8.11 -3.88
N TRP A 93 8.10 -9.40 -3.66
CA TRP A 93 9.09 -10.19 -4.38
C TRP A 93 8.73 -10.34 -5.87
N ALA A 94 9.76 -10.37 -6.71
CA ALA A 94 9.64 -10.14 -8.14
C ALA A 94 9.56 -11.41 -9.00
N GLU A 95 9.34 -12.59 -8.42
CA GLU A 95 9.27 -13.86 -9.17
C GLU A 95 8.14 -13.84 -10.22
N PHE A 96 7.04 -13.14 -9.90
CA PHE A 96 5.85 -13.01 -10.76
C PHE A 96 5.42 -11.55 -10.94
N VAL A 97 6.36 -10.61 -10.77
CA VAL A 97 6.10 -9.17 -10.84
C VAL A 97 7.08 -8.50 -11.78
N ASP A 98 6.55 -7.71 -12.71
CA ASP A 98 7.31 -6.91 -13.65
C ASP A 98 6.60 -5.57 -13.95
N GLY A 99 7.08 -4.83 -14.94
CA GLY A 99 6.49 -3.56 -15.35
C GLY A 99 5.02 -3.63 -15.79
N THR A 100 4.49 -4.83 -16.10
CA THR A 100 3.11 -5.00 -16.54
C THR A 100 2.12 -5.03 -15.37
N ASN A 101 2.57 -5.43 -14.17
CA ASN A 101 1.66 -5.73 -13.06
C ASN A 101 2.11 -5.18 -11.70
N LEU A 102 3.27 -4.53 -11.59
CA LEU A 102 3.83 -4.03 -10.34
C LEU A 102 2.88 -3.08 -9.61
N LEU A 103 2.42 -2.02 -10.28
CA LEU A 103 1.58 -0.99 -9.67
C LEU A 103 0.20 -1.49 -9.23
N PRO A 104 -0.59 -2.19 -10.07
CA PRO A 104 -1.89 -2.70 -9.65
C PRO A 104 -1.78 -3.80 -8.58
N ARG A 105 -0.69 -4.57 -8.55
CA ARG A 105 -0.49 -5.58 -7.50
C ARG A 105 -0.13 -4.95 -6.16
N PHE A 106 0.69 -3.91 -6.17
CA PHE A 106 1.18 -3.26 -4.96
C PHE A 106 0.14 -2.33 -4.34
N TRP A 107 -0.53 -1.51 -5.16
CA TRP A 107 -1.51 -0.52 -4.71
C TRP A 107 -2.95 -0.98 -4.96
N PRO A 108 -3.86 -0.85 -3.99
CA PRO A 108 -3.72 -0.16 -2.70
C PRO A 108 -3.36 -1.11 -1.53
N LYS A 109 -2.91 -2.35 -1.78
CA LYS A 109 -2.60 -3.31 -0.69
C LYS A 109 -1.56 -2.77 0.27
N ALA A 110 -0.50 -2.14 -0.25
CA ALA A 110 0.54 -1.52 0.56
C ALA A 110 0.02 -0.33 1.40
N SER A 111 -1.09 0.31 1.00
CA SER A 111 -1.72 1.37 1.79
C SER A 111 -2.33 0.86 3.09
N ALA A 112 -2.78 -0.40 3.13
CA ALA A 112 -3.24 -1.03 4.37
C ALA A 112 -2.09 -1.19 5.38
N VAL A 113 -0.91 -1.60 4.90
CA VAL A 113 0.31 -1.71 5.72
C VAL A 113 0.76 -0.34 6.21
N ALA A 114 0.73 0.66 5.32
CA ALA A 114 1.09 2.03 5.67
C ALA A 114 0.20 2.59 6.79
N GLU A 115 -1.12 2.38 6.73
CA GLU A 115 -2.01 2.83 7.80
C GLU A 115 -1.73 2.14 9.13
N ARG A 116 -1.46 0.82 9.12
CA ARG A 116 -1.09 0.09 10.34
C ARG A 116 0.22 0.59 10.97
N LEU A 117 1.19 0.98 10.15
CA LEU A 117 2.48 1.48 10.63
C LEU A 117 2.47 2.95 11.04
N TRP A 118 1.48 3.72 10.58
CA TRP A 118 1.39 5.16 10.84
C TRP A 118 0.35 5.52 11.91
N SER A 119 -0.83 4.92 11.84
CA SER A 119 -1.97 5.26 12.70
C SER A 119 -1.82 4.68 14.11
N ALA A 120 -2.58 5.24 15.05
CA ALA A 120 -2.65 4.69 16.40
C ALA A 120 -3.16 3.25 16.39
N ALA A 121 -2.69 2.41 17.32
CA ALA A 121 -3.11 1.01 17.42
C ALA A 121 -4.64 0.82 17.61
N SER A 122 -5.32 1.84 18.14
CA SER A 122 -6.79 1.88 18.26
C SER A 122 -7.53 2.04 16.92
N VAL A 123 -6.85 2.49 15.86
CA VAL A 123 -7.38 2.53 14.50
C VAL A 123 -7.22 1.14 13.89
N ASN A 124 -8.22 0.29 14.11
CA ASN A 124 -8.17 -1.12 13.72
C ASN A 124 -9.50 -1.70 13.24
N ASN A 125 -10.49 -0.84 12.98
CA ASN A 125 -11.77 -1.27 12.41
C ASN A 125 -11.61 -1.49 10.89
N SER A 126 -11.53 -2.76 10.46
CA SER A 126 -11.42 -3.14 9.05
C SER A 126 -12.63 -2.69 8.20
N GLU A 127 -13.84 -2.67 8.80
CA GLU A 127 -15.07 -2.30 8.10
C GLU A 127 -15.14 -0.79 7.78
N ASP A 128 -14.59 0.05 8.65
CA ASP A 128 -14.42 1.48 8.37
C ASP A 128 -13.28 1.71 7.37
N ALA A 129 -12.15 1.02 7.60
CA ALA A 129 -10.93 1.18 6.80
C ALA A 129 -11.16 0.86 5.32
N GLN A 130 -12.00 -0.13 4.97
CA GLN A 130 -12.27 -0.46 3.57
C GLN A 130 -12.84 0.74 2.79
N PHE A 131 -13.73 1.54 3.40
CA PHE A 131 -14.36 2.66 2.71
C PHE A 131 -13.38 3.82 2.53
N ARG A 132 -12.58 4.13 3.56
CA ARG A 132 -11.52 5.13 3.45
C ARG A 132 -10.43 4.72 2.46
N LEU A 133 -10.09 3.44 2.43
CA LEU A 133 -9.12 2.88 1.49
C LEU A 133 -9.63 2.92 0.04
N ASP A 134 -10.93 2.74 -0.19
CA ASP A 134 -11.52 2.83 -1.53
C ASP A 134 -11.50 4.27 -2.05
N VAL A 135 -11.83 5.25 -1.19
CA VAL A 135 -11.66 6.69 -1.50
C VAL A 135 -10.19 7.02 -1.80
N HIS A 136 -9.27 6.51 -0.98
CA HIS A 136 -7.84 6.69 -1.20
C HIS A 136 -7.37 6.03 -2.51
N ARG A 137 -7.91 4.86 -2.87
CA ARG A 137 -7.66 4.22 -4.17
C ARG A 137 -8.10 5.10 -5.33
N CYS A 138 -9.24 5.78 -5.24
CA CYS A 138 -9.66 6.75 -6.25
C CYS A 138 -8.75 7.98 -6.32
N ARG A 139 -8.17 8.44 -5.20
CA ARG A 139 -7.09 9.46 -5.21
C ARG A 139 -5.85 8.96 -5.94
N LEU A 140 -5.43 7.71 -5.72
CA LEU A 140 -4.28 7.12 -6.41
C LEU A 140 -4.48 7.10 -7.93
N LEU A 141 -5.67 6.69 -8.39
CA LEU A 141 -6.01 6.71 -9.83
C LEU A 141 -5.91 8.11 -10.43
N ARG A 142 -6.47 9.13 -9.78
CA ARG A 142 -6.40 10.53 -10.24
C ARG A 142 -4.97 11.06 -10.31
N ARG A 143 -4.05 10.49 -9.52
CA ARG A 143 -2.61 10.79 -9.53
C ARG A 143 -1.82 9.93 -10.52
N GLY A 144 -2.50 9.18 -11.40
CA GLY A 144 -1.87 8.34 -12.42
C GLY A 144 -1.31 7.02 -11.90
N ILE A 145 -1.62 6.62 -10.67
CA ILE A 145 -1.21 5.32 -10.10
C ILE A 145 -2.34 4.32 -10.37
N PRO A 146 -2.13 3.28 -11.22
CA PRO A 146 -3.16 2.32 -11.60
C PRO A 146 -3.42 1.30 -10.48
N ALA A 147 -3.96 1.76 -9.35
CA ALA A 147 -4.29 0.93 -8.20
C ALA A 147 -5.50 0.01 -8.48
N GLN A 148 -5.39 -1.27 -8.13
CA GLN A 148 -6.48 -2.24 -8.30
C GLN A 148 -7.69 -1.90 -7.42
N PRO A 149 -8.92 -2.30 -7.78
CA PRO A 149 -10.08 -2.11 -6.91
C PRO A 149 -9.98 -2.96 -5.64
N ILE A 150 -10.65 -2.51 -4.57
CA ILE A 150 -10.83 -3.30 -3.34
C ILE A 150 -12.29 -3.69 -3.12
N LEU A 151 -13.24 -2.89 -3.58
CA LEU A 151 -14.68 -3.12 -3.48
C LEU A 151 -15.31 -3.15 -4.87
N ASN A 152 -16.55 -3.64 -4.95
CA ASN A 152 -17.38 -3.39 -6.11
C ASN A 152 -17.78 -1.91 -6.14
N GLY A 153 -17.49 -1.24 -7.25
CA GLY A 153 -17.78 0.19 -7.38
C GLY A 153 -17.08 0.81 -8.56
N TYR A 154 -17.08 2.14 -8.60
CA TYR A 154 -16.37 2.94 -9.59
C TYR A 154 -15.79 4.20 -8.92
N CYS A 155 -14.72 4.75 -9.50
CA CYS A 155 -14.21 6.05 -9.11
C CYS A 155 -14.81 7.10 -10.03
N GLY A 156 -15.57 8.04 -9.45
CA GLY A 156 -16.04 9.23 -10.16
C GLY A 156 -14.96 10.32 -10.22
N ASN A 157 -15.33 11.45 -10.82
CA ASN A 157 -14.44 12.64 -10.91
C ASN A 157 -14.40 13.44 -9.60
N TYR A 158 -15.16 13.04 -8.57
CA TYR A 158 -15.24 13.75 -7.28
C TYR A 158 -14.62 12.93 -6.15
N GLU A 159 -14.03 13.61 -5.18
CA GLU A 159 -13.62 13.03 -3.90
C GLU A 159 -14.69 13.34 -2.86
N LEU A 160 -15.02 12.38 -2.00
CA LEU A 160 -15.84 12.69 -0.82
C LEU A 160 -15.13 13.77 0.01
N GLY A 161 -15.77 14.93 0.16
CA GLY A 161 -15.22 16.09 0.90
C GLY A 161 -14.51 17.14 0.03
N MET A 162 -14.39 16.94 -1.28
CA MET A 162 -13.81 17.93 -2.19
C MET A 162 -14.89 18.93 -2.67
N PRO A 163 -14.60 20.25 -2.68
CA PRO A 163 -15.54 21.23 -3.18
C PRO A 163 -15.80 21.03 -4.68
N GLU A 164 -17.04 21.27 -5.10
CA GLU A 164 -17.52 21.04 -6.47
C GLU A 164 -16.70 21.79 -7.53
N SER A 165 -16.07 22.92 -7.15
CA SER A 165 -15.18 23.70 -8.00
C SER A 165 -13.91 22.97 -8.44
N MET A 166 -13.42 22.01 -7.64
CA MET A 166 -12.22 21.22 -7.94
C MET A 166 -12.54 20.01 -8.83
N ILE A 167 -13.82 19.65 -8.99
CA ILE A 167 -14.26 18.51 -9.83
C ILE A 167 -13.96 18.78 -11.31
N ASN A 168 -13.81 20.03 -11.72
CA ASN A 168 -13.53 20.42 -13.10
C ASN A 168 -12.08 20.90 -13.31
N ASP A 169 -11.18 20.73 -12.33
CA ASP A 169 -9.79 21.14 -12.47
C ASP A 169 -9.04 20.19 -13.44
N PRO A 170 -8.57 20.68 -14.60
CA PRO A 170 -7.82 19.87 -15.56
C PRO A 170 -6.47 19.36 -15.01
N ALA A 171 -5.96 19.90 -13.90
CA ALA A 171 -4.77 19.39 -13.23
C ALA A 171 -5.02 18.09 -12.43
N PHE A 172 -6.28 17.79 -12.10
CA PHE A 172 -6.67 16.65 -11.24
C PHE A 172 -7.59 15.63 -11.92
N ASN A 173 -8.18 15.99 -13.05
CA ASN A 173 -8.92 15.06 -13.88
C ASN A 173 -8.02 14.42 -14.92
N TYR A 174 -8.07 13.09 -15.01
CA TYR A 174 -7.77 12.43 -16.28
C TYR A 174 -8.78 12.96 -17.28
N GLU A 175 -8.34 13.54 -18.41
CA GLU A 175 -9.23 13.95 -19.48
C GLU A 175 -10.09 12.73 -19.89
N THR A 176 -11.32 12.66 -19.39
CA THR A 176 -12.38 11.99 -20.12
C THR A 176 -12.66 12.92 -21.29
N SER A 177 -11.84 12.83 -22.34
CA SER A 177 -12.11 13.49 -23.61
C SER A 177 -13.52 13.08 -24.03
N THR A 178 -14.43 14.00 -23.82
CA THR A 178 -15.84 13.91 -24.16
C THR A 178 -15.96 13.82 -25.66
N THR A 179 -16.97 13.06 -26.12
CA THR A 179 -17.53 13.12 -27.47
C THR A 179 -16.75 12.37 -28.57
N ILE A 180 -17.19 11.15 -28.88
CA ILE A 180 -17.09 10.65 -30.26
C ILE A 180 -18.02 11.52 -31.10
N ASN A 181 -17.50 12.63 -31.63
CA ASN A 181 -18.07 13.24 -32.82
C ASN A 181 -17.31 12.67 -34.01
N SER A 182 -17.99 11.78 -34.72
CA SER A 182 -17.57 11.29 -36.03
C SER A 182 -17.56 12.45 -37.02
N THR A 183 -16.44 13.17 -37.13
CA THR A 183 -15.98 13.93 -38.31
C THR A 183 -14.77 14.79 -37.94
N ALA A 184 -13.57 14.27 -38.22
CA ALA A 184 -12.42 14.99 -38.78
C ALA A 184 -11.14 14.20 -38.47
N ILE A 185 -10.79 13.32 -39.40
CA ILE A 185 -9.40 12.93 -39.58
C ILE A 185 -8.73 14.16 -40.19
N SER A 186 -7.90 14.85 -39.40
CA SER A 186 -6.81 15.67 -39.95
C SER A 186 -5.63 15.59 -39.00
N THR A 187 -4.58 14.94 -39.49
CA THR A 187 -3.24 14.89 -38.94
C THR A 187 -2.74 16.30 -38.61
N GLN A 188 -2.56 16.61 -37.32
CA GLN A 188 -1.63 17.64 -36.88
C GLN A 188 -0.84 17.12 -35.68
N SER A 189 0.48 17.07 -35.89
CA SER A 189 1.50 16.82 -34.88
C SER A 189 1.66 18.11 -34.08
N SER A 190 1.27 18.12 -32.81
CA SER A 190 1.55 19.21 -31.88
C SER A 190 2.34 18.67 -30.68
N THR A 191 3.57 19.14 -30.57
CA THR A 191 4.62 18.72 -29.64
C THR A 191 4.68 19.57 -28.36
N ASP A 192 3.54 19.97 -27.80
CA ASP A 192 3.54 20.86 -26.62
C ASP A 192 2.86 20.18 -25.41
N SER A 193 3.65 19.42 -24.66
CA SER A 193 3.36 19.09 -23.27
C SER A 193 3.87 20.22 -22.36
N PRO A 194 3.11 20.67 -21.34
CA PRO A 194 3.61 21.66 -20.37
C PRO A 194 4.65 21.07 -19.40
N PHE A 195 5.00 19.79 -19.56
CA PHE A 195 6.17 19.20 -18.94
C PHE A 195 7.26 19.05 -20.00
N GLY A 196 8.30 19.87 -19.85
CA GLY A 196 9.46 19.88 -20.72
C GLY A 196 10.07 18.49 -20.88
N THR A 197 10.42 18.19 -22.12
CA THR A 197 11.25 17.06 -22.53
C THR A 197 12.59 17.08 -21.83
N THR A 198 12.71 16.38 -20.71
CA THR A 198 13.94 15.72 -20.21
C THR A 198 13.57 14.92 -18.96
N GLY A 199 13.38 13.62 -19.13
CA GLY A 199 13.10 12.75 -18.00
C GLY A 199 12.48 11.43 -18.44
N ILE A 200 13.20 10.67 -19.26
CA ILE A 200 13.02 9.21 -19.25
C ILE A 200 13.32 8.82 -17.80
N PHE A 201 12.28 8.62 -16.99
CA PHE A 201 12.42 8.01 -15.67
C PHE A 201 12.82 6.56 -15.90
N ASN A 202 14.12 6.39 -16.15
CA ASN A 202 14.80 5.15 -15.85
C ASN A 202 14.52 4.90 -14.38
N VAL A 203 13.65 3.93 -14.11
CA VAL A 203 13.48 3.34 -12.78
C VAL A 203 14.79 2.62 -12.47
N LYS A 204 15.82 3.38 -12.14
CA LYS A 204 16.96 2.87 -11.39
C LYS A 204 16.48 2.76 -9.96
N LEU A 205 16.38 1.52 -9.54
CA LEU A 205 16.17 1.06 -8.18
C LEU A 205 17.16 1.77 -7.25
N TYR A 206 16.71 2.85 -6.59
CA TYR A 206 17.46 3.51 -5.52
C TYR A 206 16.69 3.34 -4.21
N HIS A 207 17.33 2.55 -3.34
CA HIS A 207 16.85 1.91 -2.13
C HIS A 207 16.45 2.92 -1.02
N VAL A 208 15.29 2.65 -0.41
CA VAL A 208 14.84 3.02 0.95
C VAL A 208 14.48 4.49 1.25
N LEU A 209 15.24 5.49 0.79
CA LEU A 209 14.98 6.90 1.19
C LEU A 209 13.76 7.53 0.51
N TYR A 210 13.46 7.13 -0.73
CA TYR A 210 12.29 7.64 -1.45
C TYR A 210 10.96 7.09 -0.92
N THR A 211 10.95 5.93 -0.27
CA THR A 211 9.73 5.31 0.24
C THR A 211 9.04 6.21 1.28
N ILE A 212 9.80 6.86 2.17
CA ILE A 212 9.22 7.72 3.22
C ILE A 212 8.62 9.02 2.65
N LEU A 213 9.28 9.66 1.67
CA LEU A 213 8.77 10.88 1.05
C LEU A 213 7.58 10.61 0.11
N PHE A 214 7.59 9.45 -0.56
CA PHE A 214 6.50 9.00 -1.44
C PHE A 214 5.23 8.65 -0.63
N LEU A 215 5.39 8.10 0.59
CA LEU A 215 4.28 7.92 1.52
C LEU A 215 3.67 9.28 1.95
N PHE A 216 4.48 10.30 2.24
CA PHE A 216 3.95 11.60 2.72
C PHE A 216 3.01 12.30 1.73
N PHE A 217 3.29 12.21 0.43
CA PHE A 217 2.41 12.76 -0.61
C PHE A 217 1.16 11.91 -0.85
N ILE A 218 1.24 10.60 -0.63
CA ILE A 218 0.12 9.67 -0.83
C ILE A 218 -0.87 9.72 0.35
N PHE A 219 -0.40 9.69 1.59
CA PHE A 219 -1.20 9.43 2.80
C PHE A 219 -1.75 10.66 3.55
N ASN A 220 -1.95 11.81 2.91
CA ASN A 220 -2.84 12.83 3.50
C ASN A 220 -4.27 12.26 3.49
N PHE A 221 -4.62 11.54 4.56
CA PHE A 221 -5.94 10.97 4.80
C PHE A 221 -6.98 12.05 5.06
#